data_AF-A0A6M1MTB0-F1
#
_entry.id   AF-A0A6M1MTB0-F1
#
_cell.length_a   1.000
_cell.length_b   1.000
_cell.length_c   1.000
_cell.angle_alpha   90.00
_cell.angle_beta   90.00
_cell.angle_gamma   90.00
#
_symmetry.space_group_name_H-M   'P 1'
#
loop_
_entity.id
_entity.type
_entity.pdbx_description
1 polymer ?
#
loop_
_entity_poly.entity_id
_entity_poly.type
_entity_poly.pdbx_seq_one_letter_code
_entity_poly.pdbx_strand_id
1 'polypeptide(L)'
;SVSLPEGWSVTEAFFAETAAGVAADVPTATFAGPEGRMLVLNPLQWLDSNGPCHGSALGPICVFGVEDSGTGAALAVILPSLSLASTAAPGLGGAPFRPQGDDPMSTLVPGWSAE
;
A
#
# COMPACT_ATOMS: atom_id res chain seq x y z
N SER A 1 -0.64 -5.92 4.84
CA SER A 1 -0.15 -7.31 4.85
C SER A 1 -0.65 -8.04 3.61
N VAL A 2 -0.18 -9.27 3.40
CA VAL A 2 -0.66 -10.16 2.34
C VAL A 2 -0.49 -11.61 2.77
N SER A 3 -1.39 -12.48 2.34
CA SER A 3 -1.27 -13.94 2.45
C SER A 3 -0.80 -14.50 1.11
N LEU A 4 0.19 -15.38 1.16
CA LEU A 4 0.76 -16.01 -0.02
C LEU A 4 0.41 -17.51 -0.05
N PRO A 5 -0.01 -18.06 -1.20
CA PRO A 5 -0.08 -19.50 -1.38
C PRO A 5 1.29 -20.16 -1.27
N GLU A 6 1.31 -21.48 -1.12
CA GLU A 6 2.57 -22.25 -1.12
C GLU A 6 3.37 -22.04 -2.41
N GLY A 7 4.68 -21.84 -2.26
CA GLY A 7 5.59 -21.62 -3.39
C GLY A 7 5.55 -20.22 -3.98
N TRP A 8 4.75 -19.31 -3.42
CA TRP A 8 4.73 -17.90 -3.82
C TRP A 8 5.63 -17.05 -2.92
N SER A 9 6.26 -16.06 -3.52
CA SER A 9 7.03 -15.02 -2.83
C SER A 9 6.62 -13.65 -3.35
N VAL A 10 6.93 -12.60 -2.58
CA VAL A 10 6.67 -11.21 -2.96
C VAL A 10 7.96 -10.41 -2.82
N THR A 11 8.19 -9.50 -3.76
CA THR A 11 9.28 -8.52 -3.64
C THR A 11 9.00 -7.54 -2.51
N GLU A 12 10.00 -6.79 -2.10
CA GLU A 12 9.75 -5.62 -1.26
C GLU A 12 8.78 -4.67 -2.00
N ALA A 13 7.75 -4.25 -1.27
CA ALA A 13 6.75 -3.34 -1.79
C ALA A 13 7.27 -1.90 -1.69
N PHE A 14 7.05 -1.09 -2.71
CA PHE A 14 7.50 0.31 -2.74
C PHE A 14 6.39 1.23 -3.24
N PHE A 15 6.41 2.49 -2.83
CA PHE A 15 5.54 3.51 -3.38
C PHE A 15 6.26 4.18 -4.55
N ALA A 16 5.66 4.14 -5.72
CA ALA A 16 6.27 4.72 -6.91
C ALA A 16 6.27 6.25 -6.81
N GLU A 17 7.41 6.87 -7.13
CA GLU A 17 7.60 8.31 -7.05
C GLU A 17 7.95 8.88 -8.43
N THR A 18 7.34 10.00 -8.77
CA THR A 18 7.71 10.77 -9.97
C THR A 18 9.00 11.54 -9.72
N ALA A 19 9.69 11.97 -10.79
CA ALA A 19 10.89 12.80 -10.66
C ALA A 19 10.66 14.15 -9.95
N ALA A 20 9.39 14.58 -9.79
CA ALA A 20 8.99 15.79 -9.07
C ALA A 20 8.66 15.53 -7.59
N GLY A 21 8.88 14.32 -7.06
CA GLY A 21 8.65 14.00 -5.65
C GLY A 21 7.22 13.59 -5.29
N VAL A 22 6.34 13.41 -6.28
CA VAL A 22 4.96 12.95 -6.04
C VAL A 22 4.96 11.42 -5.98
N ALA A 23 4.59 10.87 -4.83
CA ALA A 23 4.47 9.44 -4.59
C ALA A 23 3.03 8.92 -4.80
N ALA A 24 2.90 7.65 -5.18
CA ALA A 24 1.63 6.95 -5.24
C ALA A 24 1.04 6.70 -3.84
N ASP A 25 -0.29 6.63 -3.73
CA ASP A 25 -0.99 6.34 -2.46
C ASP A 25 -1.03 4.83 -2.13
N VAL A 26 -0.70 3.98 -3.11
CA VAL A 26 -0.71 2.52 -2.99
C VAL A 26 0.62 1.93 -3.45
N PRO A 27 1.07 0.81 -2.85
CA PRO A 27 2.37 0.24 -3.17
C PRO A 27 2.34 -0.58 -4.46
N THR A 28 3.48 -0.62 -5.13
CA THR A 28 3.82 -1.56 -6.21
C THR A 28 4.58 -2.75 -5.63
N ALA A 29 4.26 -3.96 -6.09
CA ALA A 29 4.97 -5.18 -5.70
C ALA A 29 4.82 -6.26 -6.77
N THR A 30 5.79 -7.18 -6.85
CA THR A 30 5.74 -8.34 -7.73
C THR A 30 5.63 -9.62 -6.91
N PHE A 31 4.66 -10.47 -7.25
CA PHE A 31 4.50 -11.81 -6.71
C PHE A 31 5.05 -12.82 -7.71
N ALA A 32 6.01 -13.64 -7.28
CA ALA A 32 6.59 -14.71 -8.08
C ALA A 32 6.10 -16.06 -7.57
N GLY A 33 5.52 -16.86 -8.45
CA GLY A 33 4.95 -18.16 -8.16
C GLY A 33 5.62 -19.32 -8.91
N PRO A 34 5.16 -20.56 -8.68
CA PRO A 34 5.67 -21.74 -9.36
C PRO A 34 5.56 -21.63 -10.89
N GLU A 35 6.48 -22.30 -11.59
CA GLU A 35 6.54 -22.36 -13.07
C GLU A 35 6.71 -21.00 -13.75
N GLY A 36 7.28 -20.02 -13.04
CA GLY A 36 7.53 -18.68 -13.57
C GLY A 36 6.29 -17.79 -13.64
N ARG A 37 5.20 -18.17 -12.95
CA ARG A 37 4.00 -17.32 -12.81
C ARG A 37 4.37 -16.02 -12.12
N MET A 38 3.80 -14.93 -12.61
CA MET A 38 4.06 -13.61 -12.06
C MET A 38 2.76 -12.80 -11.99
N LEU A 39 2.52 -12.21 -10.82
CA LEU A 39 1.48 -11.20 -10.63
C LEU A 39 2.16 -9.89 -10.26
N VAL A 40 1.66 -8.76 -10.74
CA VAL A 40 2.23 -7.44 -10.44
C VAL A 40 1.13 -6.53 -9.91
N LEU A 41 1.25 -6.09 -8.67
CA LEU A 41 0.38 -5.09 -8.07
C LEU A 41 0.83 -3.69 -8.49
N ASN A 42 -0.09 -2.89 -9.01
CA ASN A 42 0.14 -1.51 -9.47
C ASN A 42 1.38 -1.38 -10.37
N PRO A 43 1.44 -2.09 -11.51
CA PRO A 43 2.58 -2.00 -12.41
C PRO A 43 2.75 -0.58 -12.97
N LEU A 44 4.00 -0.12 -13.09
CA LEU A 44 4.32 1.22 -13.60
C LEU A 44 4.20 1.34 -15.11
N GLN A 45 4.49 0.25 -15.82
CA GLN A 45 4.46 0.16 -17.28
C GLN A 45 3.82 -1.18 -17.63
N TRP A 46 2.54 -1.14 -17.98
CA TRP A 46 1.78 -2.33 -18.35
C TRP A 46 1.00 -2.06 -19.63
N LEU A 47 1.17 -2.93 -20.61
CA LEU A 47 0.39 -2.93 -21.84
C LEU A 47 -0.64 -4.06 -21.77
N ASP A 48 -1.75 -3.92 -22.49
CA ASP A 48 -2.77 -4.98 -22.54
C ASP A 48 -2.21 -6.32 -23.05
N SER A 49 -1.16 -6.27 -23.87
CA SER A 49 -0.44 -7.45 -24.37
C SER A 49 0.39 -8.18 -23.31
N ASN A 50 0.66 -7.55 -22.16
CA ASN A 50 1.36 -8.19 -21.05
C ASN A 50 0.47 -9.19 -20.30
N GLY A 51 -0.85 -8.98 -20.28
CA GLY A 51 -1.82 -9.86 -19.65
C GLY A 51 -2.90 -9.12 -18.84
N PRO A 52 -3.93 -9.85 -18.38
CA PRO A 52 -5.12 -9.26 -17.78
C PRO A 52 -4.88 -8.73 -16.36
N CYS A 53 -5.71 -7.77 -15.93
CA CYS A 53 -5.67 -7.21 -14.57
C CYS A 53 -6.98 -7.44 -13.82
N HIS A 54 -6.86 -7.60 -12.51
CA HIS A 54 -7.95 -7.78 -11.55
C HIS A 54 -7.96 -6.62 -10.56
N GLY A 55 -9.15 -6.18 -10.15
CA GLY A 55 -9.29 -5.15 -9.12
C GLY A 55 -8.96 -5.70 -7.73
N SER A 56 -8.29 -4.90 -6.90
CA SER A 56 -8.04 -5.21 -5.48
C SER A 56 -8.25 -3.98 -4.60
N ALA A 57 -8.25 -4.17 -3.28
CA ALA A 57 -8.33 -3.09 -2.30
C ALA A 57 -7.14 -2.11 -2.36
N LEU A 58 -6.01 -2.52 -2.96
CA LEU A 58 -4.80 -1.72 -3.10
C LEU A 58 -4.53 -1.28 -4.54
N GLY A 59 -5.52 -1.36 -5.44
CA GLY A 59 -5.34 -1.08 -6.87
C GLY A 59 -5.24 -2.36 -7.72
N PRO A 60 -5.01 -2.25 -9.04
CA PRO A 60 -4.99 -3.42 -9.92
C PRO A 60 -3.84 -4.38 -9.63
N ILE A 61 -4.11 -5.68 -9.68
CA ILE A 61 -3.09 -6.74 -9.77
C ILE A 61 -3.18 -7.39 -11.14
N CYS A 62 -2.06 -7.43 -11.86
CA CYS A 62 -2.02 -7.89 -13.24
C CYS A 62 -1.27 -9.21 -13.36
N VAL A 63 -1.81 -10.13 -14.16
CA VAL A 63 -1.22 -11.41 -14.49
C VAL A 63 -0.27 -11.22 -15.66
N PHE A 64 1.01 -11.57 -15.50
CA PHE A 64 1.92 -11.62 -16.64
C PHE A 64 1.67 -12.88 -17.48
N GLY A 65 1.31 -12.70 -18.74
CA GLY A 65 0.97 -13.77 -19.67
C GLY A 65 -0.51 -14.16 -19.62
N VAL A 66 -0.77 -15.46 -19.72
CA VAL A 66 -2.13 -16.02 -19.72
C VAL A 66 -2.50 -16.49 -18.32
N GLU A 67 -3.69 -16.13 -17.89
CA GLU A 67 -4.24 -16.65 -16.64
C GLU A 67 -4.62 -18.13 -16.79
N ASP A 68 -4.02 -18.97 -15.95
CA ASP A 68 -4.30 -20.40 -15.84
C ASP A 68 -4.86 -20.74 -14.44
N SER A 69 -5.14 -22.03 -14.20
CA SER A 69 -5.69 -22.48 -12.92
C SER A 69 -4.77 -22.20 -11.72
N GLY A 70 -3.46 -22.24 -11.90
CA GLY A 70 -2.48 -21.95 -10.84
C GLY A 70 -2.46 -20.47 -10.48
N THR A 71 -2.49 -19.60 -11.49
CA THR A 71 -2.61 -18.16 -11.32
C THR A 71 -3.95 -17.78 -10.68
N GLY A 72 -5.06 -18.37 -11.15
CA GLY A 72 -6.38 -18.14 -10.59
C GLY A 72 -6.49 -18.55 -9.11
N ALA A 73 -5.92 -19.71 -8.75
CA ALA A 73 -5.86 -20.14 -7.34
C ALA A 73 -5.05 -19.18 -6.47
N ALA A 74 -3.94 -18.63 -6.99
CA ALA A 74 -3.15 -17.65 -6.28
C ALA A 74 -3.89 -16.32 -6.09
N LEU A 75 -4.56 -15.83 -7.14
CA LEU A 75 -5.38 -14.62 -7.07
C LEU A 75 -6.50 -14.75 -6.02
N ALA A 76 -7.13 -15.92 -5.92
CA ALA A 76 -8.17 -16.18 -4.93
C ALA A 76 -7.68 -16.06 -3.47
N VAL A 77 -6.38 -16.28 -3.21
CA VAL A 77 -5.76 -16.11 -1.89
C VAL A 77 -5.24 -14.67 -1.71
N ILE A 78 -4.54 -14.15 -2.72
CA ILE A 78 -3.84 -12.87 -2.62
C ILE A 78 -4.84 -11.71 -2.55
N LEU A 79 -5.78 -11.62 -3.49
CA LEU A 79 -6.72 -10.50 -3.61
C LEU A 79 -7.44 -10.13 -2.29
N PRO A 80 -8.10 -11.06 -1.58
CA PRO A 80 -8.82 -10.72 -0.35
C PRO A 80 -7.89 -10.44 0.85
N SER A 81 -6.61 -10.81 0.76
CA SER A 81 -5.64 -10.64 1.84
C SER A 81 -4.86 -9.31 1.78
N LEU A 82 -4.94 -8.60 0.65
CA LEU A 82 -4.23 -7.34 0.44
C LEU A 82 -4.77 -6.26 1.37
N SER A 83 -3.90 -5.76 2.24
CA SER A 83 -4.19 -4.62 3.10
C SER A 83 -2.98 -3.71 3.23
N LEU A 84 -3.21 -2.40 3.31
CA LEU A 84 -2.22 -1.47 3.81
C LEU A 84 -2.28 -1.57 5.33
N ALA A 85 -1.15 -1.94 5.96
CA ALA A 85 -1.04 -1.71 7.39
C ALA A 85 -1.08 -0.19 7.56
N SER A 86 -2.09 0.36 8.23
CA SER A 86 -2.03 1.75 8.65
C SER A 86 -0.81 1.90 9.52
N THR A 87 0.25 2.46 8.96
CA THR A 87 1.24 3.17 9.74
C THR A 87 0.50 4.37 10.31
N ALA A 88 -0.17 4.19 11.45
CA ALA A 88 -0.14 5.26 12.42
C ALA A 88 1.35 5.61 12.51
N ALA A 89 1.73 6.80 12.02
CA ALA A 89 3.09 7.31 12.12
C ALA A 89 3.60 6.91 13.50
N PRO A 90 4.83 6.35 13.65
CA PRO A 90 5.32 5.95 14.96
C PRO A 90 5.06 7.11 15.89
N GLY A 91 4.05 6.94 16.76
CA GLY A 91 3.53 8.05 17.52
C GLY A 91 4.73 8.53 18.31
N LEU A 92 5.12 9.79 18.17
CA LEU A 92 6.21 10.39 18.95
C LEU A 92 5.81 10.50 20.43
N GLY A 93 5.00 9.57 20.96
CA GLY A 93 4.35 9.63 22.26
C GLY A 93 3.37 10.79 22.44
N GLY A 94 3.25 11.69 21.45
CA GLY A 94 2.42 12.87 21.54
C GLY A 94 0.97 12.55 21.21
N ALA A 95 0.09 12.64 22.20
CA ALA A 95 -1.33 12.84 21.90
C ALA A 95 -1.48 14.20 21.17
N PRO A 96 -2.32 14.31 20.13
CA PRO A 96 -2.60 15.59 19.51
C PRO A 96 -3.11 16.56 20.58
N PHE A 97 -2.38 17.65 20.79
CA PHE A 97 -2.82 18.69 21.70
C PHE A 97 -4.12 19.29 21.16
N ARG A 98 -5.22 19.09 21.89
CA ARG A 98 -6.51 19.72 21.64
C ARG A 98 -6.71 20.77 22.70
N PRO A 99 -6.42 22.06 22.41
CA PRO A 99 -6.67 23.09 23.38
C PRO A 99 -8.16 23.12 23.75
N GLN A 100 -8.44 23.32 25.04
CA GLN A 100 -9.78 23.51 25.56
C GLN A 100 -9.92 24.96 26.01
N GLY A 101 -11.02 25.61 25.65
CA GLY A 101 -11.28 27.01 26.00
C GLY A 101 -10.83 28.02 24.95
N ASP A 102 -11.11 29.30 25.19
CA ASP A 102 -10.94 30.39 24.24
C ASP A 102 -9.50 30.94 24.18
N ASP A 103 -8.62 30.50 25.09
CA ASP A 103 -7.22 30.90 25.14
C ASP A 103 -6.29 29.68 25.23
N PRO A 104 -5.92 29.09 24.08
CA PRO A 104 -5.03 27.93 24.02
C PRO A 104 -3.59 28.25 24.43
N MET A 105 -3.17 29.53 24.37
CA MET A 105 -1.77 29.93 24.47
C MET A 105 -1.30 30.09 25.90
N SER A 106 -2.19 30.52 26.80
CA SER A 106 -1.92 30.53 28.26
C SER A 106 -1.63 29.13 28.83
N THR A 107 -2.13 28.07 28.18
CA THR A 107 -1.85 26.68 28.57
C THR A 107 -0.47 26.21 28.13
N LEU A 108 0.03 26.71 26.99
CA LEU A 108 1.31 26.32 26.42
C LEU A 108 2.49 27.12 26.97
N VAL A 109 2.25 28.39 27.34
CA VAL A 109 3.29 29.32 27.77
C VAL A 109 2.88 29.95 29.11
N PRO A 110 3.48 29.52 30.24
CA PRO A 110 3.19 30.10 31.55
C PRO A 110 3.49 31.60 31.55
N GLY A 111 2.46 32.42 31.78
CA GLY A 111 2.55 33.89 31.79
C GLY A 111 2.20 34.58 30.47
N TRP A 112 1.71 33.85 29.47
CA TRP A 112 1.16 34.45 28.24
C TRP A 112 -0.21 35.08 28.48
N SER A 113 -0.43 36.23 27.86
CA SER A 113 -1.72 36.91 27.76
C SER A 113 -1.80 37.59 26.39
N ALA A 114 -2.93 37.42 25.68
CA ALA A 114 -3.24 38.29 24.54
C ALA A 114 -3.61 39.67 25.09
N GLU A 115 -2.78 40.68 24.80
CA GLU A 115 -3.20 42.07 24.91
C GLU A 115 -4.25 42.42 23.84
#